data_AF-A0A5C3P7C2-F1
#
_entry.id   AF-A0A5C3P7C2-F1
#
_cell.length_a   1.000
_cell.length_b   1.000
_cell.length_c   1.000
_cell.angle_alpha   90.00
_cell.angle_beta   90.00
_cell.angle_gamma   90.00
#
_symmetry.space_group_name_H-M   'P 1'
#
loop_
_entity.id
_entity.type
_entity.pdbx_description
1 polymer ?
#
loop_
_entity_poly.entity_id
_entity_poly.type
_entity_poly.pdbx_seq_one_letter_code
_entity_poly.pdbx_strand_id
1 'polypeptide(L)' 'MLVYNPSWWILEFLPVEQWKQLPNNKWKKYHSINLGRARKVPVDTGEFFVHRSVKTRMEGLGYKPKVKNGAEQEPVYVD' A
#
# COMPACT_ATOMS: atom_id res chain seq x y z
N MET A 1 -15.58 2.54 16.33
CA MET A 1 -14.50 2.60 17.34
C MET A 1 -13.85 1.22 17.45
N LEU A 2 -12.68 1.02 16.83
CA LEU A 2 -11.86 -0.22 16.92
C LEU A 2 -11.07 -0.25 18.25
N VAL A 3 -11.74 0.02 19.38
CA VAL A 3 -11.11 0.11 20.71
C VAL A 3 -11.67 -0.99 21.62
N TYR A 4 -12.07 -2.13 21.07
CA TYR A 4 -12.80 -3.15 21.85
C TYR A 4 -11.90 -4.25 22.44
N ASN A 5 -10.64 -4.37 22.00
CA ASN A 5 -9.70 -5.29 22.63
C ASN A 5 -8.24 -4.89 22.31
N PRO A 6 -7.48 -4.28 23.24
CA PRO A 6 -6.11 -3.82 22.98
C PRO A 6 -5.16 -4.98 22.65
N SER A 7 -5.51 -6.21 23.05
CA SER A 7 -4.78 -7.43 22.69
C SER A 7 -4.73 -7.67 21.18
N TRP A 8 -5.62 -7.08 20.39
CA TRP A 8 -5.61 -7.21 18.93
C TRP A 8 -4.34 -6.61 18.30
N TRP A 9 -3.72 -5.62 18.95
CA TRP A 9 -2.45 -5.05 18.52
C TRP A 9 -1.29 -6.05 18.59
N ILE A 10 -1.41 -7.14 19.35
CA ILE A 10 -0.38 -8.19 19.41
C ILE A 10 -0.27 -8.91 18.06
N LEU A 11 -1.37 -9.03 17.31
CA LEU A 11 -1.36 -9.63 15.98
C LEU A 11 -0.53 -8.82 14.99
N GLU A 12 -0.37 -7.51 15.22
CA GLU A 12 0.52 -6.69 14.39
C GLU A 12 1.96 -7.17 14.50
N PHE A 13 2.38 -7.79 15.61
CA PHE A 13 3.72 -8.33 15.82
C PHE A 13 3.96 -9.70 15.18
N LEU A 14 2.90 -10.42 14.79
CA LEU A 14 3.05 -11.71 14.14
C LEU A 14 3.65 -11.52 12.73
N PRO A 15 4.65 -12.33 12.33
CA PRO A 15 5.19 -12.26 10.99
C PRO A 15 4.14 -12.76 9.99
N VAL A 16 3.78 -11.90 9.04
CA VAL A 16 2.85 -12.23 7.96
C VAL A 16 3.61 -12.33 6.64
N GLU A 17 3.21 -13.26 5.78
CA GLU A 17 3.67 -13.27 4.39
C GLU A 17 3.11 -12.04 3.66
N GLN A 18 4.00 -11.17 3.24
CA GLN A 18 3.66 -10.00 2.44
C GLN A 18 4.18 -10.18 1.01
N TRP A 19 3.39 -9.69 0.06
CA TRP A 19 3.77 -9.61 -1.34
C TRP A 19 4.35 -8.22 -1.63
N LYS A 20 5.53 -8.18 -2.25
CA LYS A 20 6.13 -6.96 -2.74
C LYS A 20 6.48 -7.10 -4.21
N GLN A 21 6.08 -6.10 -4.98
CA GLN A 21 6.52 -5.92 -6.35
C GLN A 21 7.97 -5.43 -6.34
N LEU A 22 8.80 -6.02 -7.19
CA LEU A 22 10.18 -5.64 -7.42
C LEU A 22 10.26 -4.69 -8.64
N PRO A 23 11.36 -3.92 -8.78
CA PRO A 23 11.65 -3.09 -9.95
C PRO A 23 11.51 -3.78 -11.30
N ASN A 24 11.75 -5.10 -11.36
CA ASN A 24 11.67 -5.89 -12.58
C ASN A 24 10.26 -6.47 -12.85
N ASN A 25 9.22 -5.88 -12.27
CA ASN A 25 7.84 -6.38 -12.33
C ASN A 25 7.63 -7.81 -11.78
N LYS A 26 8.62 -8.39 -11.08
CA LYS A 26 8.45 -9.68 -10.40
C LYS A 26 7.83 -9.47 -9.03
N TRP A 27 7.03 -10.44 -8.62
CA TRP A 27 6.44 -10.48 -7.28
C TRP A 27 7.26 -11.41 -6.40
N LYS A 28 7.64 -10.92 -5.22
CA LYS A 28 8.35 -11.73 -4.22
C LYS A 28 7.61 -11.71 -2.89
N LYS A 29 7.54 -12.89 -2.28
CA LYS A 29 7.09 -13.08 -0.91
C LYS A 29 8.22 -12.76 0.06
N TYR A 30 7.88 -12.07 1.14
CA TYR A 30 8.78 -11.87 2.27
C TYR A 30 7.98 -11.88 3.58
N HIS A 31 8.60 -12.33 4.65
CA HIS A 31 8.00 -12.26 5.98
C HIS A 31 8.29 -10.90 6.59
N SER A 32 7.26 -10.22 7.05
CA SER A 32 7.43 -9.03 7.87
C SER A 32 6.28 -8.84 8.83
N ILE A 33 6.57 -8.04 9.85
CA ILE A 33 5.62 -7.60 10.86
C ILE A 33 4.72 -6.51 10.23
N ASN A 34 3.40 -6.57 10.48
CA ASN A 34 2.43 -5.68 9.82
C ASN A 34 2.61 -4.22 10.25
N LEU A 35 2.62 -3.94 11.56
CA LEU A 35 2.72 -2.61 12.20
C LEU A 35 1.95 -1.49 11.47
N GLY A 36 0.82 -1.80 10.84
CA GLY A 36 0.06 -0.86 9.99
C GLY A 36 0.91 -0.14 8.92
N ARG A 37 1.99 -0.77 8.43
CA ARG A 37 2.95 -0.11 7.54
C ARG A 37 2.33 0.19 6.19
N ALA A 38 2.48 1.44 5.76
CA ALA A 38 2.14 1.86 4.41
C ALA A 38 2.92 1.04 3.36
N ARG A 39 2.26 0.69 2.26
CA ARG A 39 2.87 -0.02 1.13
C ARG A 39 3.94 0.86 0.48
N LYS A 40 5.07 0.26 0.10
CA LYS A 40 6.12 0.92 -0.67
C LYS A 40 5.96 0.54 -2.14
N VAL A 41 5.74 1.54 -2.99
CA VAL A 41 5.76 1.35 -4.44
C VAL A 41 7.21 1.46 -4.91
N PRO A 42 7.72 0.46 -5.64
CA PRO A 42 9.06 0.53 -6.25
C PRO A 42 9.07 1.54 -7.41
N VAL A 43 9.94 2.55 -7.32
CA VAL A 43 10.05 3.70 -8.24
C VAL A 43 10.48 3.30 -9.66
N ASP A 44 11.24 2.21 -9.78
CA ASP A 44 11.90 1.81 -11.03
C ASP A 44 11.08 0.80 -11.86
N THR A 45 9.79 0.65 -11.59
CA THR A 45 8.97 -0.47 -12.10
C THR A 45 8.22 -0.17 -13.39
N GLY A 46 8.33 1.07 -13.89
CA GLY A 46 7.49 1.57 -14.97
C GLY A 46 6.10 1.91 -14.47
N GLU A 47 5.05 1.64 -15.25
CA GLU A 47 3.69 2.13 -15.00
C GLU A 47 3.10 1.71 -13.63
N PHE A 48 2.64 2.69 -12.86
CA PHE A 48 1.97 2.47 -11.58
C PHE A 48 0.45 2.48 -11.77
N PHE A 49 -0.17 1.29 -11.73
CA PHE A 49 -1.62 1.18 -11.92
C PHE A 49 -2.40 1.44 -10.65
N VAL A 50 -3.36 2.35 -10.72
CA VAL A 50 -4.27 2.71 -9.62
C VAL A 50 -5.70 2.59 -10.09
N HIS A 51 -6.57 2.05 -9.26
CA HIS A 51 -7.98 1.94 -9.62
C HIS A 51 -8.67 3.32 -9.67
N ARG A 52 -9.54 3.57 -10.66
CA ARG A 52 -10.21 4.86 -10.90
C ARG A 52 -10.93 5.44 -9.68
N SER A 53 -11.51 4.60 -8.83
CA SER A 53 -12.19 5.12 -7.64
C SER A 53 -11.25 5.79 -6.63
N VAL A 54 -9.94 5.53 -6.69
CA VAL A 54 -8.94 6.30 -5.91
C VAL A 54 -8.89 7.74 -6.40
N LYS A 55 -8.88 7.96 -7.73
CA LYS A 55 -8.93 9.30 -8.33
C LYS A 55 -10.17 10.07 -7.87
N THR A 56 -11.34 9.45 -7.96
CA THR A 56 -12.61 10.06 -7.55
C THR A 56 -12.60 10.47 -6.07
N ARG A 57 -11.96 9.69 -5.19
CA ARG A 57 -11.81 10.04 -3.77
C ARG A 57 -10.78 11.14 -3.53
N MET A 58 -9.70 11.17 -4.31
CA MET A 58 -8.71 12.25 -4.22
C MET A 58 -9.34 13.59 -4.61
N GLU A 59 -10.11 13.62 -5.70
CA GLU A 59 -10.76 14.82 -6.21
C GLU A 59 -11.98 15.23 -5.36
N GLY A 60 -12.84 14.28 -4.99
CA GLY A 60 -14.10 14.58 -4.30
C GLY A 60 -14.00 14.72 -2.78
N LEU A 61 -13.04 14.05 -2.14
CA LEU A 61 -12.93 13.97 -0.68
C LEU A 61 -11.58 14.48 -0.15
N GLY A 62 -10.69 14.96 -1.01
CA GLY A 62 -9.34 15.38 -0.63
C GLY A 62 -8.49 14.24 -0.06
N TYR A 63 -8.83 12.98 -0.40
CA TYR A 63 -8.12 11.81 0.09
C TYR A 63 -6.66 11.83 -0.36
N LYS A 64 -5.72 11.56 0.55
CA LYS A 64 -4.29 11.41 0.24
C LYS A 64 -3.86 9.97 0.47
N PRO A 65 -3.51 9.21 -0.59
CA PRO A 65 -3.08 7.83 -0.43
C PRO A 65 -1.78 7.78 0.39
N LYS A 66 -1.77 6.94 1.43
CA LYS A 66 -0.57 6.67 2.25
C LYS A 66 0.30 5.65 1.55
N VAL A 67 1.02 6.10 0.52
CA VAL A 67 1.96 5.28 -0.26
C VAL A 67 3.36 5.87 -0.10
N LYS A 68 4.34 5.04 0.25
CA LYS A 68 5.74 5.47 0.22
C LYS A 68 6.20 5.57 -1.22
N ASN A 69 6.79 6.71 -1.57
CA ASN A 69 7.28 7.07 -2.91
C ASN A 69 6.18 7.29 -3.97
N GLY A 70 4.91 7.41 -3.58
CA GLY A 70 3.80 7.60 -4.52
C GLY A 70 3.73 8.99 -5.17
N ALA A 71 4.55 9.95 -4.73
CA ALA A 71 4.63 11.29 -5.33
C ALA A 71 5.69 11.39 -6.44
N GLU A 72 6.56 10.39 -6.56
CA GLU A 72 7.68 10.40 -7.53
C GLU A 72 7.24 9.91 -8.91
N GLN A 73 6.04 9.33 -9.04
CA GLN A 73 5.56 8.72 -10.26
C GLN A 73 4.07 9.01 -10.51
N GLU A 74 3.72 9.35 -11.75
CA GLU A 74 2.33 9.55 -12.14
C GLU A 74 1.59 8.20 -12.25
N PRO A 75 0.46 8.01 -11.53
CA PRO A 75 -0.32 6.79 -11.64
C PRO A 75 -1.13 6.73 -12.94
N VAL A 76 -1.15 5.55 -13.56
CA VAL A 76 -2.10 5.21 -14.63
C VAL A 76 -3.38 4.69 -14.00
N TYR A 77 -4.51 5.36 -14.25
CA TYR A 77 -5.78 4.98 -13.67
C TYR A 77 -6.53 3.93 -14.51
N VAL A 78 -6.73 2.75 -13.95
CA VAL A 78 -7.44 1.61 -14.56
C VAL A 78 -8.76 1.33 -13.85
N ASP A 79 -9.69 0.66 -14.53
CA ASP A 79 -10.98 0.24 -13.95
C ASP A 79 -10.86 -1.16 -13.34
#